data_AF-A0A4S3M4D9-F1
#
_entry.id   AF-A0A4S3M4D9-F1
#
_cell.length_a   1.000
_cell.length_b   1.000
_cell.length_c   1.000
_cell.angle_alpha   90.00
_cell.angle_beta   90.00
_cell.angle_gamma   90.00
#
_symmetry.space_group_name_H-M   'P 1'
#
loop_
_entity.id
_entity.type
_entity.pdbx_description
1 polymer ?
#
loop_
_entity_poly.entity_id
_entity_poly.type
_entity_poly.pdbx_seq_one_letter_code
_entity_poly.pdbx_strand_id
1 'polypeptide(L)'
;LSPGAEALGLTATEVAGQLRAAFLGTQLTEIRRGDLAWDLEVRLPDNDRAARADLNAFEIALPDGGAVPLSSIVTIDEARGWGGITRRNGLRTLTVAADVDGRIGNADAITAQLAEGFLPDLVTTTPGLDFEVGGQAANS
;
A
#
# COMPACT_ATOMS: atom_id res chain seq x y z
N LEU A 1 15.10 -8.00 13.33
CA LEU A 1 14.74 -7.85 14.75
C LEU A 1 15.91 -7.21 15.48
N SER A 2 15.67 -6.47 16.57
CA SER A 2 16.79 -6.02 17.40
C SER A 2 17.42 -7.23 18.12
N PRO A 3 18.70 -7.19 18.49
CA PRO A 3 19.35 -8.30 19.20
C PRO A 3 18.64 -8.71 20.51
N GLY A 4 17.90 -7.80 21.14
CA GLY A 4 17.15 -8.09 22.36
C GLY A 4 15.90 -8.96 22.16
N ALA A 5 15.33 -8.99 20.95
CA ALA A 5 14.14 -9.79 20.64
C ALA A 5 14.42 -11.30 20.65
N GLU A 6 15.56 -11.70 20.06
CA GLU A 6 15.98 -13.11 20.01
C GLU A 6 16.30 -13.65 21.41
N ALA A 7 16.84 -12.82 22.29
CA ALA A 7 17.10 -13.16 23.69
C ALA A 7 15.82 -13.42 24.50
N LEU A 8 14.68 -12.87 24.07
CA LEU A 8 13.35 -13.10 24.66
C LEU A 8 12.62 -14.31 24.03
N GLY A 9 13.30 -15.06 23.16
CA GLY A 9 12.73 -16.23 22.50
C GLY A 9 11.73 -15.91 21.39
N LEU A 10 11.71 -14.67 20.89
CA LEU A 10 10.83 -14.26 19.79
C LEU A 10 11.52 -14.42 18.43
N THR A 11 10.79 -14.97 17.47
CA THR A 11 11.18 -15.00 16.06
C THR A 11 10.54 -13.85 15.28
N ALA A 12 11.15 -13.48 14.14
CA ALA A 12 10.62 -12.42 13.29
C ALA A 12 9.22 -12.78 12.74
N THR A 13 8.98 -14.06 12.50
CA THR A 13 7.70 -14.60 12.03
C THR A 13 6.60 -14.43 13.08
N GLU A 14 6.89 -14.66 14.36
CA GLU A 14 5.93 -14.49 15.44
C GLU A 14 5.56 -13.01 15.61
N VAL A 15 6.56 -12.13 15.64
CA VAL A 15 6.33 -10.68 15.73
C VAL A 15 5.48 -10.19 14.56
N ALA A 16 5.82 -10.61 13.32
CA ALA A 16 5.06 -10.25 12.13
C ALA A 16 3.63 -10.81 12.15
N GLY A 17 3.45 -12.03 12.65
CA GLY A 17 2.14 -12.67 12.80
C GLY A 17 1.24 -11.92 13.78
N GLN A 18 1.77 -11.55 14.96
CA GLN A 18 1.04 -10.77 15.95
C GLN A 18 0.64 -9.39 15.42
N LEU A 19 1.56 -8.68 14.76
CA LEU A 19 1.27 -7.39 14.13
C LEU A 19 0.20 -7.49 13.05
N ARG A 20 0.29 -8.50 12.18
CA ARG A 20 -0.71 -8.73 11.14
C ARG A 20 -2.08 -8.98 11.75
N ALA A 21 -2.18 -9.89 12.72
CA ALA A 21 -3.44 -10.22 13.38
C ALA A 21 -4.05 -8.99 14.05
N ALA A 22 -3.24 -8.18 14.75
CA ALA A 22 -3.70 -6.98 15.44
C ALA A 22 -4.20 -5.89 14.49
N PHE A 23 -3.42 -5.55 13.45
CA PHE A 23 -3.70 -4.37 12.61
C PHE A 23 -4.51 -4.68 11.34
N LEU A 24 -4.31 -5.85 10.74
CA LEU A 24 -4.96 -6.28 9.50
C LEU A 24 -6.06 -7.32 9.73
N GLY A 25 -6.08 -7.94 10.91
CA GLY A 25 -6.99 -9.01 11.24
C GLY A 25 -6.46 -10.39 10.88
N THR A 26 -6.97 -11.37 11.61
CA THR A 26 -6.78 -12.79 11.33
C THR A 26 -8.11 -13.49 11.40
N GLN A 27 -8.39 -14.34 10.41
CA GLN A 27 -9.56 -15.21 10.46
C GLN A 27 -9.34 -16.28 11.53
N LEU A 28 -10.29 -16.37 12.45
CA LEU A 28 -10.31 -17.39 13.49
C LEU A 28 -11.05 -18.64 13.00
N THR A 29 -12.23 -18.44 12.43
CA THR A 29 -13.06 -19.54 11.92
C THR A 29 -14.15 -19.03 10.97
N GLU A 30 -14.90 -19.95 10.37
CA GLU A 30 -16.10 -19.67 9.58
C GLU A 30 -17.32 -20.17 10.35
N ILE A 31 -18.34 -19.32 10.50
CA ILE A 31 -19.62 -19.67 11.11
C ILE A 31 -20.65 -19.84 9.99
N ARG A 32 -21.30 -21.01 9.94
CA ARG A 32 -22.42 -21.25 9.01
C ARG A 32 -23.77 -21.12 9.69
N ARG A 33 -24.67 -20.38 9.05
CA ARG A 33 -26.08 -20.25 9.44
C ARG A 33 -26.96 -20.50 8.23
N GLY A 34 -27.52 -21.72 8.15
CA GLY A 34 -28.20 -22.18 6.94
C GLY A 34 -27.22 -22.24 5.77
N ASP A 35 -27.55 -21.56 4.68
CA ASP A 35 -26.73 -21.49 3.46
C ASP A 35 -25.75 -20.31 3.47
N LEU A 36 -25.71 -19.51 4.55
CA LEU A 36 -24.79 -18.39 4.69
C LEU A 36 -23.55 -18.79 5.49
N ALA A 37 -22.38 -18.44 4.98
CA ALA A 37 -21.09 -18.58 5.66
C ALA A 37 -20.56 -17.18 6.03
N TRP A 38 -20.19 -17.00 7.29
CA TRP A 38 -19.65 -15.75 7.84
C TRP A 38 -18.25 -16.00 8.39
N ASP A 39 -17.29 -15.20 7.95
CA ASP A 39 -15.94 -15.24 8.51
C ASP A 39 -15.90 -14.51 9.86
N LEU A 40 -15.40 -15.20 10.88
CA LEU A 40 -15.11 -14.62 12.18
C LEU A 40 -13.64 -14.22 12.22
N GLU A 41 -13.37 -12.93 12.27
CA GLU A 41 -12.03 -12.37 12.36
C GLU A 41 -11.78 -11.73 13.72
N VAL A 42 -10.53 -11.78 14.17
CA VAL A 42 -10.05 -11.06 15.36
C VAL A 42 -9.06 -9.99 14.90
N ARG A 43 -9.22 -8.78 15.44
CA ARG A 43 -8.33 -7.63 15.21
C ARG A 43 -8.49 -6.60 16.33
N LEU A 44 -7.57 -5.66 16.43
CA LEU A 44 -7.70 -4.53 17.35
C LEU A 44 -8.89 -3.63 16.98
N PRO A 45 -9.52 -2.98 17.98
CA PRO A 45 -10.48 -1.90 17.75
C PRO A 45 -9.90 -0.81 16.84
N ASP A 46 -10.75 -0.15 16.05
CA ASP A 46 -10.30 0.85 15.06
C ASP A 46 -9.52 2.00 15.69
N ASN A 47 -9.90 2.43 16.89
CA ASN A 47 -9.22 3.49 17.65
C ASN A 47 -7.81 3.10 18.12
N ASP A 48 -7.52 1.80 18.24
CA ASP A 48 -6.23 1.29 18.71
C ASP A 48 -5.32 0.85 17.54
N ARG A 49 -5.68 1.23 16.31
CA ARG A 49 -4.90 0.96 15.09
C ARG A 49 -5.01 2.07 14.04
N ALA A 50 -5.55 3.23 14.41
CA ALA A 50 -5.80 4.35 13.52
C ALA A 50 -4.59 5.27 13.37
N ALA A 51 -3.68 5.24 14.34
CA ALA A 51 -2.53 6.11 14.41
C ALA A 51 -1.21 5.33 14.46
N ARG A 52 -0.14 5.97 14.00
CA ARG A 52 1.22 5.42 14.14
C ARG A 52 1.63 5.24 15.60
N ALA A 53 1.10 6.09 16.48
CA ALA A 53 1.35 5.99 17.91
C ALA A 53 0.88 4.62 18.47
N ASP A 54 -0.18 4.06 17.89
CA ASP A 54 -0.73 2.77 18.33
C ASP A 54 0.23 1.63 18.00
N LEU A 55 0.94 1.70 16.87
CA LEU A 55 2.01 0.76 16.54
C LEU A 55 3.16 0.82 17.56
N ASN A 56 3.52 2.01 18.01
CA ASN A 56 4.59 2.19 19.00
C ASN A 56 4.19 1.72 20.40
N ALA A 57 2.91 1.84 20.74
CA ALA A 57 2.32 1.40 22.00
C ALA A 57 1.94 -0.08 22.01
N PHE A 58 2.02 -0.77 20.86
CA PHE A 58 1.64 -2.17 20.75
C PHE A 58 2.56 -3.07 21.57
N GLU A 59 1.96 -4.02 22.28
CA GLU A 59 2.67 -5.02 23.08
C GLU A 59 2.71 -6.36 22.35
N ILE A 60 3.87 -6.99 22.37
CA ILE A 60 4.10 -8.31 21.80
C ILE A 60 4.07 -9.33 22.94
N ALA A 61 3.21 -10.34 22.78
CA ALA A 61 3.13 -11.45 23.71
C ALA A 61 4.39 -12.32 23.62
N LEU A 62 4.94 -12.65 24.79
CA LEU A 62 6.11 -13.49 24.94
C LEU A 62 5.72 -14.97 25.18
N PRO A 63 6.57 -15.93 24.83
CA PRO A 63 6.31 -17.36 25.06
C PRO A 63 6.10 -17.73 26.53
N ASP A 64 6.65 -16.95 27.46
CA ASP A 64 6.54 -17.13 28.91
C ASP A 64 5.22 -16.57 29.50
N GLY A 65 4.34 -16.03 28.65
CA GLY A 65 3.08 -15.39 29.05
C GLY A 65 3.21 -13.93 29.45
N GLY A 66 4.43 -13.36 29.40
CA GLY A 66 4.65 -11.93 29.53
C GLY A 66 4.29 -11.16 28.27
N ALA A 67 4.50 -9.85 28.31
CA ALA A 67 4.39 -8.98 27.16
C ALA A 67 5.52 -7.96 27.17
N VAL A 68 5.91 -7.51 25.99
CA VAL A 68 6.98 -6.52 25.82
C VAL A 68 6.56 -5.46 24.79
N PRO A 69 6.81 -4.16 25.03
CA PRO A 69 6.52 -3.12 24.04
C PRO A 69 7.29 -3.37 22.74
N LEU A 70 6.60 -3.30 21.59
CA LEU A 70 7.17 -3.51 20.27
C LEU A 70 8.43 -2.65 20.05
N SER A 71 8.36 -1.38 20.46
CA SER A 71 9.44 -0.39 20.36
C SER A 71 10.75 -0.79 21.06
N SER A 72 10.73 -1.76 21.97
CA SER A 72 11.94 -2.27 22.64
C SER A 72 12.64 -3.41 21.88
N ILE A 73 11.93 -4.07 20.97
CA ILE A 73 12.40 -5.29 20.27
C ILE A 73 12.54 -5.10 18.75
N VAL A 74 12.10 -3.97 18.20
CA VAL A 74 12.26 -3.61 16.79
C VAL A 74 12.73 -2.17 16.63
N THR A 75 13.38 -1.89 15.50
CA THR A 75 13.61 -0.53 15.00
C THR A 75 12.52 -0.21 13.99
N ILE A 76 11.88 0.94 14.13
CA ILE A 76 10.85 1.42 13.21
C ILE A 76 11.44 2.59 12.42
N ASP A 77 11.63 2.38 11.13
CA ASP A 77 12.13 3.39 10.20
C ASP A 77 11.00 3.87 9.29
N GLU A 78 10.77 5.19 9.25
CA GLU A 78 9.82 5.77 8.30
C GLU A 78 10.45 5.91 6.92
N ALA A 79 9.83 5.27 5.93
CA ALA A 79 10.19 5.41 4.54
C ALA A 79 8.97 5.84 3.71
N ARG A 80 9.20 6.72 2.72
CA ARG A 80 8.18 7.01 1.71
C ARG A 80 8.16 5.89 0.69
N GLY A 81 7.08 5.11 0.70
CA GLY A 81 6.76 4.13 -0.33
C GLY A 81 5.77 4.67 -1.37
N TRP A 82 5.61 3.94 -2.47
CA TRP A 82 4.55 4.20 -3.44
C TRP A 82 3.20 3.81 -2.81
N GLY A 83 2.23 4.72 -2.78
CA GLY A 83 0.87 4.45 -2.23
C GLY A 83 0.09 3.36 -2.99
N GLY A 84 0.56 3.00 -4.18
CA GLY A 84 0.10 1.87 -4.97
C GLY A 84 1.03 1.70 -6.18
N ILE A 85 1.18 0.47 -6.66
CA ILE A 85 1.91 0.20 -7.92
C ILE A 85 0.90 -0.28 -8.95
N THR A 86 0.44 0.62 -9.80
CA THR A 86 -0.36 0.28 -10.97
C THR A 86 0.56 -0.25 -12.05
N ARG A 87 0.16 -1.37 -12.68
CA ARG A 87 0.88 -1.93 -13.83
C ARG A 87 -0.07 -2.12 -15.01
N ARG A 88 0.40 -1.79 -16.21
CA ARG A 88 -0.24 -2.11 -17.49
C ARG A 88 0.76 -2.94 -18.29
N ASN A 89 0.35 -4.12 -18.77
CA ASN A 89 1.22 -5.07 -19.48
C ASN A 89 2.54 -5.41 -18.74
N GLY A 90 2.49 -5.48 -17.41
CA GLY A 90 3.66 -5.79 -16.57
C GLY A 90 4.59 -4.61 -16.27
N LEU A 91 4.40 -3.45 -16.91
CA LEU A 91 5.18 -2.23 -16.69
C LEU A 91 4.53 -1.34 -15.64
N ARG A 92 5.32 -0.65 -14.82
CA ARG A 92 4.81 0.34 -13.84
C ARG A 92 4.24 1.54 -14.60
N THR A 93 3.00 1.91 -14.30
CA THR A 93 2.27 2.94 -15.06
C THR A 93 1.68 3.98 -14.12
N LEU A 94 1.89 5.25 -14.43
CA LEU A 94 1.18 6.37 -13.82
C LEU A 94 0.17 6.90 -14.84
N THR A 95 -1.11 6.85 -14.51
CA THR A 95 -2.17 7.43 -15.34
C THR A 95 -2.37 8.89 -14.96
N VAL A 96 -2.13 9.79 -15.92
CA VAL A 96 -2.50 11.21 -15.80
C VAL A 96 -3.73 11.43 -16.67
N ALA A 97 -4.78 11.99 -16.08
CA ALA A 97 -6.03 12.27 -16.78
C ALA A 97 -6.41 13.74 -16.55
N ALA A 98 -6.99 14.35 -17.58
CA ALA A 98 -7.51 15.70 -17.56
C ALA A 98 -8.76 15.75 -18.45
N ASP A 99 -9.63 16.72 -18.17
CA ASP A 99 -10.80 17.03 -18.98
C ASP A 99 -10.65 18.45 -19.56
N VAL A 100 -11.11 18.64 -20.79
CA VAL A 100 -10.97 19.91 -21.53
C VAL A 100 -12.34 20.51 -21.75
N ASP A 101 -12.52 21.77 -21.32
CA ASP A 101 -13.70 22.54 -21.69
C ASP A 101 -13.68 22.85 -23.19
N GLY A 102 -14.52 22.14 -23.94
CA GLY A 102 -14.63 22.24 -25.40
C GLY A 102 -15.03 23.62 -25.93
N ARG A 103 -15.44 24.56 -25.07
CA ARG A 103 -15.74 25.95 -25.46
C ARG A 103 -14.48 26.81 -25.61
N ILE A 104 -13.38 26.40 -24.98
CA ILE A 104 -12.13 27.18 -24.89
C ILE A 104 -10.92 26.42 -25.43
N GLY A 105 -11.01 25.11 -25.61
CA GLY A 105 -9.92 24.29 -26.09
C GLY A 105 -10.41 23.05 -26.83
N ASN A 106 -9.49 22.44 -27.59
CA ASN A 106 -9.72 21.18 -28.28
C ASN A 106 -8.75 20.13 -27.72
N ALA A 107 -9.29 19.04 -27.20
CA ALA A 107 -8.50 18.00 -26.56
C ALA A 107 -7.52 17.30 -27.51
N ASP A 108 -7.90 17.09 -28.77
CA ASP A 108 -7.05 16.43 -29.77
C ASP A 108 -5.86 17.31 -30.13
N ALA A 109 -6.09 18.61 -30.34
CA ALA A 109 -5.03 19.57 -30.62
C ALA A 109 -4.03 19.69 -29.46
N ILE A 110 -4.53 19.72 -28.22
CA ILE A 110 -3.68 19.75 -27.01
C ILE A 110 -2.86 18.46 -26.90
N THR A 111 -3.49 17.31 -27.15
CA THR A 111 -2.82 16.01 -27.07
C THR A 111 -1.74 15.86 -28.15
N ALA A 112 -2.02 16.30 -29.38
CA ALA A 112 -1.04 16.33 -30.46
C ALA A 112 0.16 17.22 -30.11
N GLN A 113 -0.10 18.42 -29.58
CA GLN A 113 0.98 19.32 -29.15
C GLN A 113 1.85 18.72 -28.03
N LEU A 114 1.25 18.00 -27.08
CA LEU A 114 2.00 17.30 -26.04
C LEU A 114 2.84 16.14 -26.61
N ALA A 115 2.29 15.38 -27.56
CA ALA A 115 2.97 14.26 -28.21
C ALA A 115 4.13 14.70 -29.13
N GLU A 116 4.04 15.88 -29.74
CA GLU A 116 5.07 16.43 -30.64
C GLU A 116 6.18 17.19 -29.90
N GLY A 117 5.90 17.75 -28.73
CA GLY A 117 6.86 18.57 -27.98
C GLY A 117 7.23 17.98 -26.62
N PHE A 118 6.35 18.19 -25.63
CA PHE A 118 6.68 17.96 -24.22
C PHE A 118 6.98 16.49 -23.88
N LEU A 119 6.20 15.53 -24.41
CA LEU A 119 6.35 14.12 -24.06
C LEU A 119 7.65 13.50 -24.60
N PRO A 120 8.08 13.75 -25.86
CA PRO A 120 9.41 13.38 -26.32
C PRO A 120 10.54 13.93 -25.45
N ASP A 121 10.49 15.23 -25.10
CA ASP A 121 11.51 15.87 -24.25
C ASP A 121 11.57 15.20 -22.87
N LEU A 122 10.40 14.85 -22.30
CA LEU A 122 10.32 14.14 -21.03
C LEU A 122 10.95 12.74 -21.09
N VAL A 123 10.75 12.00 -22.19
CA VAL A 123 11.39 10.69 -22.42
C VAL A 123 12.90 10.83 -22.54
N THR A 124 13.40 11.85 -23.25
CA THR A 124 14.86 12.05 -23.40
C THR A 124 15.54 12.37 -22.07
N THR A 125 14.84 13.07 -21.18
CA THR A 125 15.37 13.48 -19.87
C THR A 125 15.15 12.45 -18.77
N THR A 126 14.32 11.42 -19.01
CA THR A 126 13.94 10.41 -18.01
C THR A 126 14.22 8.99 -18.53
N PRO A 127 15.41 8.42 -18.23
CA PRO A 127 15.77 7.08 -18.69
C PRO A 127 14.77 6.00 -18.28
N GLY A 128 14.33 5.18 -19.23
CA GLY A 128 13.39 4.07 -19.00
C GLY A 128 11.91 4.50 -18.90
N LEU A 129 11.61 5.77 -19.13
CA LEU A 129 10.25 6.26 -19.31
C LEU A 129 9.79 5.98 -20.74
N ASP A 130 8.55 5.50 -20.87
CA ASP A 130 7.80 5.47 -22.12
C ASP A 130 6.40 6.04 -21.84
N PHE A 131 5.68 6.48 -22.87
CA PHE A 131 4.34 7.02 -22.74
C PHE A 131 3.37 6.40 -23.74
N GLU A 132 2.12 6.24 -23.32
CA GLU A 132 1.00 5.83 -24.16
C GLU A 132 -0.10 6.88 -24.02
N VAL A 133 -0.54 7.44 -25.14
CA VAL A 133 -1.74 8.31 -25.18
C VAL A 133 -2.96 7.41 -25.29
N GLY A 134 -3.89 7.53 -24.34
CA GLY A 134 -5.13 6.76 -24.28
C GLY A 134 -6.38 7.63 -24.21
N GLY A 135 -7.54 7.00 -24.09
CA GLY A 135 -8.83 7.69 -23.94
C GLY A 135 -9.48 8.06 -25.28
N GLN A 136 -10.23 9.15 -25.31
CA GLN A 136 -10.97 9.58 -26.51
C GLN A 136 -10.02 9.96 -27.66
N ALA A 137 -8.85 10.52 -27.34
CA ALA A 137 -7.82 10.88 -28.31
C ALA A 137 -7.20 9.67 -29.04
N ALA A 138 -7.19 8.47 -28.42
CA ALA A 138 -6.65 7.26 -29.05
C ALA A 138 -7.61 6.62 -30.08
N ASN A 139 -8.88 7.06 -30.12
CA ASN A 139 -9.91 6.55 -31.02
C ASN A 139 -10.34 7.57 -32.09
N SER A 140 -9.58 8.66 -32.25
CA SER A 140 -9.88 9.76 -33.19
C SER A 140 -9.03 9.67 -34.45
#